data_AF-A0A218P9A5-F1
#
_entry.id   AF-A0A218P9A5-F1
#
_cell.length_a   1.000
_cell.length_b   1.000
_cell.length_c   1.000
_cell.angle_alpha   90.00
_cell.angle_beta   90.00
_cell.angle_gamma   90.00
#
_symmetry.space_group_name_H-M   'P 1'
#
loop_
_entity.id
_entity.type
_entity.pdbx_description
1 polymer ?
#
loop_
_entity_poly.entity_id
_entity_poly.type
_entity_poly.pdbx_seq_one_letter_code
_entity_poly.pdbx_strand_id
1 'polypeptide(L)'
;MKRKNTTVEIAAPKEAVEAVLNDAPSFITNWPYVVRVSMKDGLKAEIMLPRFIFKFRDVYRFEYHSDYNSHIYDGTGEKGHISLVVTLKEWRKNTSAVLELSYKGKGEFWLGKTLQDFVEKIGSVLKEMAENRPVQEQVQVPAGTKESIAVNVDFADPMSVASFLSRSRMVQSGLHIIGEKGLFDIISELRATIPDRILYISGITSDGSSSFKVLLDGSRILAIEHRTSEGVEVVKVENDEDARRALEIASGIKGAYMVNVWVPIGGV
;
A
#
# COMPACT_ATOMS: atom_id res chain seq x y z
N MET A 1 -27.13 20.88 4.12
CA MET A 1 -26.25 19.71 3.98
C MET A 1 -27.05 18.59 3.33
N LYS A 2 -26.66 18.15 2.14
CA LYS A 2 -27.29 17.02 1.45
C LYS A 2 -26.55 15.74 1.78
N ARG A 3 -27.30 14.68 2.00
CA ARG A 3 -26.78 13.33 2.28
C ARG A 3 -27.39 12.36 1.29
N LYS A 4 -26.56 11.46 0.78
CA LYS A 4 -26.94 10.36 -0.10
C LYS A 4 -26.32 9.10 0.45
N ASN A 5 -27.03 8.00 0.36
CA ASN A 5 -26.51 6.72 0.81
C ASN A 5 -26.70 5.64 -0.25
N THR A 6 -25.90 4.60 -0.11
CA THR A 6 -26.04 3.35 -0.84
C THR A 6 -25.64 2.21 0.08
N THR A 7 -26.10 1.01 -0.24
CA THR A 7 -25.67 -0.23 0.42
C THR A 7 -25.13 -1.16 -0.65
N VAL A 8 -23.97 -1.74 -0.38
CA VAL A 8 -23.27 -2.63 -1.31
C VAL A 8 -22.99 -3.93 -0.58
N GLU A 9 -23.36 -5.03 -1.21
CA GLU A 9 -22.98 -6.36 -0.77
C GLU A 9 -21.66 -6.74 -1.45
N ILE A 10 -20.67 -7.09 -0.63
CA ILE A 10 -19.31 -7.42 -1.05
C ILE A 10 -19.06 -8.89 -0.75
N ALA A 11 -18.74 -9.66 -1.77
CA ALA A 11 -18.34 -11.07 -1.67
C ALA A 11 -16.89 -11.21 -1.19
N ALA A 12 -16.55 -10.51 -0.11
CA ALA A 12 -15.24 -10.53 0.53
C ALA A 12 -15.41 -10.51 2.06
N PRO A 13 -14.46 -11.11 2.81
CA PRO A 13 -14.47 -11.07 4.27
C PRO A 13 -14.27 -9.63 4.78
N LYS A 14 -14.75 -9.34 5.99
CA LYS A 14 -14.76 -7.99 6.57
C LYS A 14 -13.36 -7.37 6.56
N GLU A 15 -12.35 -8.18 6.85
CA GLU A 15 -10.95 -7.77 6.93
C GLU A 15 -10.41 -7.32 5.58
N ALA A 16 -10.86 -7.92 4.47
CA ALA A 16 -10.46 -7.48 3.14
C ALA A 16 -11.06 -6.11 2.80
N VAL A 17 -12.31 -5.87 3.21
CA VAL A 17 -13.00 -4.58 3.04
C VAL A 17 -12.34 -3.51 3.92
N GLU A 18 -12.09 -3.81 5.20
CA GLU A 18 -11.38 -2.92 6.13
C GLU A 18 -10.00 -2.57 5.62
N ALA A 19 -9.26 -3.52 5.05
CA ALA A 19 -7.93 -3.25 4.51
C ALA A 19 -7.97 -2.31 3.29
N VAL A 20 -9.08 -2.25 2.53
CA VAL A 20 -9.26 -1.25 1.47
C VAL A 20 -9.57 0.11 2.09
N LEU A 21 -10.45 0.14 3.09
CA LEU A 21 -10.87 1.38 3.75
C LEU A 21 -9.73 2.01 4.57
N ASN A 22 -8.85 1.22 5.17
CA ASN A 22 -7.69 1.70 5.92
C ASN A 22 -6.60 2.29 5.01
N ASP A 23 -6.55 1.92 3.73
CA ASP A 23 -5.67 2.54 2.73
C ASP A 23 -6.39 3.74 2.08
N ALA A 24 -6.61 4.78 2.88
CA ALA A 24 -7.34 5.97 2.47
C ALA A 24 -6.80 6.65 1.19
N PRO A 25 -5.48 6.81 0.99
CA PRO A 25 -4.94 7.39 -0.24
C PRO A 25 -5.29 6.56 -1.48
N SER A 26 -5.11 5.24 -1.44
CA SER A 26 -5.44 4.37 -2.57
C SER A 26 -6.94 4.35 -2.82
N PHE A 27 -7.75 4.25 -1.77
CA PHE A 27 -9.21 4.23 -1.90
C PHE A 27 -9.74 5.53 -2.53
N ILE A 28 -9.31 6.70 -2.02
CA ILE A 28 -9.71 8.01 -2.56
C ILE A 28 -9.22 8.20 -4.00
N THR A 29 -8.03 7.73 -4.34
CA THR A 29 -7.51 7.83 -5.72
C THR A 29 -8.44 7.14 -6.73
N ASN A 30 -9.11 6.07 -6.32
CA ASN A 30 -10.05 5.33 -7.16
C ASN A 30 -11.48 5.87 -7.12
N TRP A 31 -11.78 6.90 -6.32
CA TRP A 31 -13.10 7.51 -6.34
C TRP A 31 -13.39 8.14 -7.70
N PRO A 32 -14.63 8.04 -8.20
CA PRO A 32 -15.00 8.74 -9.42
C PRO A 32 -14.86 10.25 -9.22
N TYR A 33 -14.54 10.95 -10.32
CA TYR A 33 -14.35 12.41 -10.34
C TYR A 33 -13.10 12.93 -9.61
N VAL A 34 -12.30 12.08 -8.96
CA VAL A 34 -10.96 12.45 -8.50
C VAL A 34 -10.05 12.59 -9.71
N VAL A 35 -9.41 13.76 -9.84
CA VAL A 35 -8.52 14.09 -10.96
C VAL A 35 -7.06 13.91 -10.56
N ARG A 36 -6.76 14.21 -9.29
CA ARG A 36 -5.40 14.19 -8.75
C ARG A 36 -5.42 13.97 -7.25
N VAL A 37 -4.51 13.14 -6.77
CA VAL A 37 -4.21 13.00 -5.34
C VAL A 37 -2.77 13.47 -5.09
N SER A 38 -2.54 14.13 -3.95
CA SER A 38 -1.22 14.59 -3.50
C SER A 38 -1.06 14.27 -2.02
N MET A 39 0.11 13.75 -1.65
CA MET A 39 0.49 13.42 -0.27
C MET A 39 1.50 14.40 0.33
N LYS A 40 1.91 15.44 -0.41
CA LYS A 40 3.01 16.34 -0.02
C LYS A 40 2.74 17.13 1.26
N ASP A 41 1.48 17.44 1.57
CA ASP A 41 1.07 18.09 2.84
C ASP A 41 -0.21 17.44 3.41
N GLY A 42 -0.15 16.12 3.62
CA GLY A 42 -1.32 15.30 3.96
C GLY A 42 -2.13 14.91 2.73
N LEU A 43 -3.20 14.13 2.94
CA LEU A 43 -4.01 13.59 1.85
C LEU A 43 -4.88 14.69 1.24
N LYS A 44 -4.51 15.16 0.05
CA LYS A 44 -5.29 16.14 -0.72
C LYS A 44 -5.79 15.49 -2.00
N ALA A 45 -7.09 15.59 -2.28
CA ALA A 45 -7.66 15.14 -3.54
C ALA A 45 -8.41 16.28 -4.24
N GLU A 46 -8.09 16.45 -5.52
CA GLU A 46 -8.82 17.33 -6.41
C GLU A 46 -10.02 16.59 -6.99
N ILE A 47 -11.22 17.07 -6.70
CA ILE A 47 -12.48 16.45 -7.13
C ILE A 47 -13.21 17.39 -8.10
N MET A 48 -13.58 16.84 -9.26
CA MET A 48 -14.26 17.55 -10.33
C MET A 48 -15.67 16.99 -10.58
N LEU A 49 -16.62 17.40 -9.74
CA LEU A 49 -18.02 16.96 -9.82
C LEU A 49 -18.74 17.57 -11.04
N PRO A 50 -19.42 16.77 -11.87
CA PRO A 50 -20.21 17.29 -12.97
C PRO A 50 -21.46 18.01 -12.44
N ARG A 51 -21.73 19.20 -12.96
CA ARG A 51 -23.04 19.86 -12.94
C ARG A 51 -23.55 19.90 -14.36
N PHE A 52 -24.87 19.91 -14.52
CA PHE A 52 -25.64 19.86 -15.77
C PHE A 52 -24.97 20.49 -17.01
N ILE A 53 -24.24 21.61 -16.86
CA ILE A 53 -23.51 22.29 -17.96
C ILE A 53 -22.08 22.72 -17.57
N PHE A 54 -21.63 22.52 -16.32
CA PHE A 54 -20.33 23.00 -15.82
C PHE A 54 -19.66 21.99 -14.91
N LYS A 55 -18.32 21.91 -14.93
CA LYS A 55 -17.57 21.06 -14.01
C LYS A 55 -17.22 21.85 -12.74
N PHE A 56 -17.66 21.37 -11.58
CA PHE A 56 -17.32 21.96 -10.29
C PHE A 56 -16.03 21.33 -9.77
N ARG A 57 -14.96 22.12 -9.73
CA ARG A 57 -13.63 21.71 -9.27
C ARG A 57 -13.34 22.31 -7.90
N ASP A 58 -12.90 21.48 -6.97
CA ASP A 58 -12.43 21.89 -5.65
C ASP A 58 -11.29 20.94 -5.19
N VAL A 59 -10.45 21.41 -4.29
CA VAL A 59 -9.36 20.61 -3.70
C VAL A 59 -9.68 20.39 -2.24
N TYR A 60 -9.89 19.13 -1.86
CA TYR A 60 -10.23 18.73 -0.51
C TYR A 60 -9.00 18.19 0.20
N ARG A 61 -8.73 18.69 1.39
CA ARG A 61 -7.82 18.06 2.35
C ARG A 61 -8.63 17.07 3.17
N PHE A 62 -8.24 15.80 3.14
CA PHE A 62 -8.92 14.72 3.82
C PHE A 62 -8.25 14.39 5.16
N GLU A 63 -9.09 14.24 6.17
CA GLU A 63 -8.79 13.56 7.42
C GLU A 63 -9.50 12.21 7.41
N TYR A 64 -8.82 11.20 7.96
CA TYR A 64 -9.31 9.84 8.01
C TYR A 64 -9.44 9.38 9.45
N HIS A 65 -10.61 8.88 9.81
CA HIS A 65 -10.89 8.32 11.11
C HIS A 65 -11.53 6.95 10.94
N SER A 66 -11.22 6.03 11.84
CA SER A 66 -11.86 4.72 11.90
C SER A 66 -12.25 4.40 13.34
N ASP A 67 -13.34 3.64 13.45
CA ASP A 67 -13.85 3.02 14.67
C ASP A 67 -14.21 1.55 14.35
N TYR A 68 -14.65 0.78 15.34
CA TYR A 68 -14.87 -0.67 15.28
C TYR A 68 -15.59 -1.19 14.01
N ASN A 69 -16.52 -0.42 13.47
CA ASN A 69 -17.27 -0.79 12.26
C ASN A 69 -17.50 0.40 11.31
N SER A 70 -16.83 1.53 11.53
CA SER A 70 -17.06 2.74 10.74
C SER A 70 -15.76 3.38 10.29
N HIS A 71 -15.75 3.85 9.05
CA HIS A 71 -14.62 4.55 8.43
C HIS A 71 -15.12 5.88 7.88
N ILE A 72 -14.48 6.96 8.29
CA ILE A 72 -14.90 8.33 8.01
C ILE A 72 -13.79 9.04 7.24
N TYR A 73 -14.15 9.60 6.10
CA TYR A 73 -13.27 10.42 5.26
C TYR A 73 -13.84 11.83 5.20
N ASP A 74 -13.25 12.75 5.96
CA ASP A 74 -13.69 14.14 6.06
C ASP A 74 -12.81 15.05 5.22
N GLY A 75 -13.36 15.51 4.09
CA GLY A 75 -12.71 16.39 3.14
C GLY A 75 -13.12 17.85 3.33
N THR A 76 -12.18 18.71 3.70
CA THR A 76 -12.38 20.17 3.76
C THR A 76 -11.74 20.85 2.54
N GLY A 77 -12.56 21.51 1.73
CA GLY A 77 -12.12 22.29 0.55
C GLY A 77 -12.48 23.76 0.65
N GLU A 78 -12.07 24.55 -0.35
CA GLU A 78 -12.35 25.99 -0.36
C GLU A 78 -13.82 26.30 -0.63
N LYS A 79 -14.51 25.43 -1.38
CA LYS A 79 -15.88 25.67 -1.84
C LYS A 79 -16.92 24.82 -1.10
N GLY A 80 -16.50 23.88 -0.27
CA GLY A 80 -17.38 23.08 0.56
C GLY A 80 -16.67 22.05 1.43
N HIS A 81 -17.48 21.27 2.13
CA HIS A 81 -17.09 20.11 2.92
C HIS A 81 -17.75 18.87 2.34
N ILE A 82 -16.99 17.80 2.19
CA ILE A 82 -17.46 16.48 1.76
C ILE A 82 -17.09 15.48 2.84
N SER A 83 -18.03 14.61 3.23
CA SER A 83 -17.75 13.57 4.22
C SER A 83 -18.35 12.26 3.73
N LEU A 84 -17.52 11.22 3.68
CA LEU A 84 -17.97 9.86 3.40
C LEU A 84 -17.86 9.05 4.69
N VAL A 85 -18.97 8.46 5.13
CA VAL A 85 -19.01 7.50 6.23
C VAL A 85 -19.32 6.14 5.64
N VAL A 86 -18.47 5.15 5.90
CA VAL A 86 -18.67 3.76 5.51
C VAL A 86 -18.89 2.94 6.77
N THR A 87 -20.07 2.36 6.92
CA THR A 87 -20.40 1.47 8.05
C THR A 87 -20.45 0.03 7.56
N LEU A 88 -19.64 -0.83 8.16
CA LEU A 88 -19.59 -2.26 7.84
C LEU A 88 -20.59 -3.03 8.70
N LYS A 89 -21.31 -3.95 8.07
CA LYS A 89 -22.17 -4.95 8.70
C LYS A 89 -21.75 -6.31 8.20
N GLU A 90 -21.33 -7.16 9.13
CA GLU A 90 -20.95 -8.52 8.82
C GLU A 90 -22.21 -9.37 8.60
N TRP A 91 -22.26 -10.07 7.46
CA TRP A 91 -23.40 -10.92 7.10
C TRP A 91 -22.91 -12.29 6.63
N ARG A 92 -22.83 -13.24 7.56
CA ARG A 92 -22.27 -14.59 7.33
C ARG A 92 -20.83 -14.54 6.81
N LYS A 93 -20.60 -14.91 5.54
CA LYS A 93 -19.29 -14.92 4.87
C LYS A 93 -19.06 -13.68 3.98
N ASN A 94 -20.04 -12.79 3.92
CA ASN A 94 -20.00 -11.59 3.09
C ASN A 94 -20.06 -10.34 3.98
N THR A 95 -19.61 -9.23 3.44
CA THR A 95 -19.63 -7.94 4.14
C THR A 95 -20.59 -7.01 3.41
N SER A 96 -21.54 -6.45 4.16
CA SER A 96 -22.42 -5.39 3.67
C SER A 96 -21.84 -4.05 4.11
N ALA A 97 -21.60 -3.14 3.16
CA ALA A 97 -21.11 -1.79 3.43
C ALA A 97 -22.22 -0.78 3.16
N VAL A 98 -22.58 0.00 4.18
CA VAL A 98 -23.48 1.15 4.05
C VAL A 98 -22.63 2.40 3.91
N LEU A 99 -22.68 3.04 2.76
CA LEU A 99 -21.94 4.27 2.49
C LEU A 99 -22.91 5.46 2.58
N GLU A 100 -22.58 6.45 3.39
CA GLU A 100 -23.27 7.74 3.45
C GLU A 100 -22.31 8.84 3.02
N LEU A 101 -22.61 9.49 1.89
CA LEU A 101 -21.90 10.66 1.40
C LEU A 101 -22.70 11.91 1.74
N SER A 102 -22.07 12.84 2.46
CA SER A 102 -22.62 14.15 2.74
C SER A 102 -21.80 15.25 2.09
N TYR A 103 -22.50 16.30 1.64
CA TYR A 103 -21.88 17.51 1.09
C TYR A 103 -22.57 18.76 1.64
N LYS A 104 -21.75 19.75 2.00
CA LYS A 104 -22.19 21.08 2.44
C LYS A 104 -21.31 22.12 1.77
N GLY A 105 -21.88 22.98 0.94
CA GLY A 105 -21.09 24.00 0.24
C GLY A 105 -21.80 24.69 -0.91
N LYS A 106 -21.03 25.43 -1.72
CA LYS A 106 -21.56 26.19 -2.86
C LYS A 106 -22.18 25.25 -3.89
N GLY A 107 -23.46 25.45 -4.21
CA GLY A 107 -24.18 24.67 -5.23
C GLY A 107 -24.72 23.32 -4.75
N GLU A 108 -24.80 23.11 -3.44
CA GLU A 108 -25.44 21.95 -2.80
C GLU A 108 -26.81 21.61 -3.42
N PHE A 109 -27.64 22.61 -3.76
CA PHE A 109 -28.96 22.40 -4.34
C PHE A 109 -28.94 21.59 -5.64
N TRP A 110 -27.92 21.79 -6.49
CA TRP A 110 -27.85 21.20 -7.84
C TRP A 110 -27.10 19.87 -7.90
N LEU A 111 -26.45 19.47 -6.81
CA LEU A 111 -25.61 18.27 -6.77
C LEU A 111 -26.38 17.00 -6.37
N GLY A 112 -27.70 17.04 -6.25
CA GLY A 112 -28.49 15.92 -5.72
C GLY A 112 -28.29 14.59 -6.47
N LYS A 113 -28.43 14.59 -7.80
CA LYS A 113 -28.20 13.39 -8.63
C LYS A 113 -26.71 13.05 -8.71
N THR A 114 -25.85 14.04 -8.92
CA THR A 114 -24.39 13.84 -8.96
C THR A 114 -23.87 13.17 -7.69
N LEU A 115 -24.35 13.55 -6.51
CA LEU A 115 -23.94 12.94 -5.23
C LEU A 115 -24.48 11.52 -5.07
N GLN A 116 -25.65 11.21 -5.63
CA GLN A 116 -26.18 9.85 -5.66
C GLN A 116 -25.29 8.97 -6.55
N ASP A 117 -25.05 9.40 -7.78
CA ASP A 117 -24.17 8.69 -8.73
C ASP A 117 -22.74 8.57 -8.16
N PHE A 118 -22.28 9.56 -7.40
CA PHE A 118 -20.98 9.55 -6.75
C PHE A 118 -20.92 8.45 -5.68
N VAL A 119 -21.82 8.44 -4.70
CA VAL A 119 -21.79 7.46 -3.61
C VAL A 119 -22.00 6.03 -4.11
N GLU A 120 -22.85 5.83 -5.11
CA GLU A 120 -23.05 4.52 -5.75
C GLU A 120 -21.77 3.98 -6.39
N LYS A 121 -21.07 4.83 -7.15
CA LYS A 121 -19.81 4.45 -7.80
C LYS A 121 -18.67 4.27 -6.81
N ILE A 122 -18.59 5.07 -5.73
CA ILE A 122 -17.64 4.79 -4.63
C ILE A 122 -17.93 3.40 -4.06
N GLY A 123 -19.21 3.05 -3.88
CA GLY A 123 -19.63 1.73 -3.44
C GLY A 123 -19.16 0.61 -4.38
N SER A 124 -19.32 0.78 -5.70
CA SER A 124 -18.80 -0.16 -6.70
C SER A 124 -17.28 -0.28 -6.66
N VAL A 125 -16.56 0.84 -6.50
CA VAL A 125 -15.09 0.84 -6.36
C VAL A 125 -14.67 0.08 -5.10
N LEU A 126 -15.33 0.31 -3.96
CA LEU A 126 -15.05 -0.44 -2.73
C LEU A 126 -15.25 -1.94 -2.94
N LYS A 127 -16.36 -2.31 -3.58
CA LYS A 127 -16.67 -3.70 -3.92
C LYS A 127 -15.59 -4.31 -4.81
N GLU A 128 -15.28 -3.67 -5.93
CA GLU A 128 -14.27 -4.15 -6.88
C GLU A 128 -12.89 -4.25 -6.24
N MET A 129 -12.47 -3.26 -5.46
CA MET A 129 -11.18 -3.27 -4.78
C MET A 129 -11.11 -4.37 -3.71
N ALA A 130 -12.22 -4.66 -3.02
CA ALA A 130 -12.26 -5.68 -1.98
C ALA A 130 -12.38 -7.11 -2.55
N GLU A 131 -13.19 -7.32 -3.59
CA GLU A 131 -13.39 -8.62 -4.25
C GLU A 131 -12.22 -9.03 -5.13
N ASN A 132 -11.56 -8.05 -5.79
CA ASN A 132 -10.35 -8.32 -6.57
C ASN A 132 -9.08 -8.26 -5.72
N ARG A 133 -9.19 -7.89 -4.44
CA ARG A 133 -8.12 -8.16 -3.50
C ARG A 133 -8.03 -9.68 -3.44
N PRO A 134 -6.87 -10.29 -3.74
CA PRO A 134 -6.73 -11.72 -3.51
C PRO A 134 -7.19 -11.95 -2.08
N VAL A 135 -8.17 -12.83 -1.90
CA VAL A 135 -8.59 -13.30 -0.58
C VAL A 135 -7.31 -13.84 0.02
N GLN A 136 -6.63 -13.00 0.78
CA GLN A 136 -5.78 -13.46 1.83
C GLN A 136 -6.79 -14.19 2.70
N GLU A 137 -6.88 -15.50 2.51
CA GLU A 137 -6.90 -16.36 3.68
C GLU A 137 -5.89 -15.69 4.60
N GLN A 138 -6.41 -15.06 5.64
CA GLN A 138 -5.66 -14.95 6.87
C GLN A 138 -5.44 -16.41 7.29
N VAL A 139 -4.52 -17.09 6.61
CA VAL A 139 -3.63 -18.01 7.28
C VAL A 139 -3.10 -17.13 8.38
N GLN A 140 -3.64 -17.30 9.59
CA GLN A 140 -2.97 -16.86 10.79
C GLN A 140 -1.65 -17.61 10.73
N VAL A 141 -0.67 -16.98 10.08
CA VAL A 141 0.68 -17.48 9.97
C VAL A 141 1.14 -17.59 11.41
N PRO A 142 1.30 -18.81 11.97
CA PRO A 142 1.63 -18.96 13.38
C PRO A 142 2.83 -18.07 13.67
N ALA A 143 2.79 -17.31 14.77
CA ALA A 143 3.93 -16.47 15.17
C ALA A 143 5.22 -17.33 15.11
N GLY A 144 6.20 -16.91 14.30
CA GLY A 144 7.38 -17.73 13.96
C GLY A 144 7.45 -18.24 12.52
N THR A 145 6.35 -18.25 11.75
CA THR A 145 6.36 -18.86 10.39
C THR A 145 6.86 -17.89 9.31
N LYS A 146 6.63 -16.58 9.45
CA LYS A 146 7.31 -15.58 8.60
C LYS A 146 8.82 -15.55 8.91
N GLU A 147 9.20 -15.68 10.18
CA GLU A 147 10.60 -15.80 10.58
C GLU A 147 11.24 -17.10 10.08
N SER A 148 10.56 -18.25 10.16
CA SER A 148 11.09 -19.53 9.67
C SER A 148 11.24 -19.59 8.15
N ILE A 149 10.34 -18.92 7.41
CA ILE A 149 10.46 -18.74 5.96
C ILE A 149 11.69 -17.88 5.63
N ALA A 150 11.95 -16.82 6.39
CA ALA A 150 13.07 -15.91 6.16
C ALA A 150 14.44 -16.51 6.54
N VAL A 151 14.53 -17.27 7.63
CA VAL A 151 15.78 -17.90 8.11
C VAL A 151 16.35 -18.93 7.12
N ASN A 152 15.47 -19.57 6.34
CA ASN A 152 15.84 -20.58 5.36
C ASN A 152 16.18 -20.02 3.97
N VAL A 153 16.08 -18.71 3.77
CA VAL A 153 16.45 -18.11 2.49
C VAL A 153 17.98 -18.11 2.36
N ASP A 154 18.45 -18.68 1.27
CA ASP A 154 19.85 -18.65 0.87
C ASP A 154 19.94 -18.01 -0.51
N PHE A 155 20.64 -16.87 -0.61
CA PHE A 155 20.81 -16.16 -1.87
C PHE A 155 21.76 -16.87 -2.83
N ALA A 156 22.58 -17.80 -2.33
CA ALA A 156 23.40 -18.67 -3.16
C ALA A 156 22.58 -19.78 -3.85
N ASP A 157 21.38 -20.11 -3.34
CA ASP A 157 20.46 -21.09 -3.92
C ASP A 157 19.28 -20.40 -4.63
N PRO A 158 19.25 -20.39 -5.99
CA PRO A 158 18.14 -19.82 -6.75
C PRO A 158 16.77 -20.44 -6.40
N MET A 159 16.72 -21.71 -6.02
CA MET A 159 15.47 -22.39 -5.68
C MET A 159 14.92 -21.91 -4.34
N SER A 160 15.80 -21.68 -3.36
CA SER A 160 15.44 -21.08 -2.07
C SER A 160 14.79 -19.70 -2.26
N VAL A 161 15.41 -18.84 -3.07
CA VAL A 161 14.85 -17.51 -3.39
C VAL A 161 13.53 -17.61 -4.15
N ALA A 162 13.42 -18.50 -5.13
CA ALA A 162 12.18 -18.71 -5.88
C ALA A 162 11.04 -19.19 -4.98
N SER A 163 11.31 -20.14 -4.07
CA SER A 163 10.34 -20.61 -3.09
C SER A 163 9.88 -19.47 -2.18
N PHE A 164 10.79 -18.64 -1.69
CA PHE A 164 10.45 -17.45 -0.91
C PHE A 164 9.54 -16.49 -1.70
N LEU A 165 9.91 -16.15 -2.93
CA LEU A 165 9.17 -15.20 -3.76
C LEU A 165 7.78 -15.73 -4.15
N SER A 166 7.63 -17.04 -4.39
CA SER A 166 6.32 -17.66 -4.66
C SER A 166 5.32 -17.52 -3.51
N ARG A 167 5.82 -17.34 -2.28
CA ARG A 167 5.03 -17.14 -1.05
C ARG A 167 5.13 -15.69 -0.56
N SER A 168 5.48 -14.78 -1.45
CA SER A 168 5.63 -13.37 -1.18
C SER A 168 4.81 -12.53 -2.15
N ARG A 169 4.49 -11.31 -1.74
CA ARG A 169 3.79 -10.34 -2.57
C ARG A 169 4.67 -9.12 -2.73
N MET A 170 4.79 -8.62 -3.96
CA MET A 170 5.42 -7.33 -4.22
C MET A 170 4.51 -6.21 -3.71
N VAL A 171 5.06 -5.34 -2.88
CA VAL A 171 4.32 -4.22 -2.26
C VAL A 171 4.77 -2.86 -2.77
N GLN A 172 5.98 -2.79 -3.34
CA GLN A 172 6.52 -1.56 -3.91
C GLN A 172 7.46 -1.87 -5.07
N SER A 173 7.42 -1.03 -6.09
CA SER A 173 8.36 -1.02 -7.22
C SER A 173 8.57 0.42 -7.67
N GLY A 174 9.82 0.82 -7.93
CA GLY A 174 10.12 2.17 -8.39
C GLY A 174 11.59 2.42 -8.67
N LEU A 175 11.88 3.52 -9.36
CA LEU A 175 13.25 3.99 -9.55
C LEU A 175 13.70 4.76 -8.31
N HIS A 176 14.79 4.32 -7.67
CA HIS A 176 15.38 5.00 -6.53
C HIS A 176 16.84 5.38 -6.82
N ILE A 177 17.23 6.57 -6.36
CA ILE A 177 18.62 7.03 -6.38
C ILE A 177 19.22 6.73 -5.01
N ILE A 178 20.20 5.84 -4.99
CA ILE A 178 20.94 5.43 -3.79
C ILE A 178 22.17 6.32 -3.63
N GLY A 179 22.13 7.18 -2.62
CA GLY A 179 23.15 8.20 -2.33
C GLY A 179 24.33 7.70 -1.49
N GLU A 180 25.02 8.61 -0.82
CA GLU A 180 26.27 8.31 -0.10
C GLU A 180 26.10 7.35 1.09
N LYS A 181 24.93 7.36 1.73
CA LYS A 181 24.59 6.44 2.83
C LYS A 181 24.18 5.05 2.36
N GLY A 182 24.26 4.78 1.06
CA GLY A 182 23.93 3.49 0.49
C GLY A 182 22.46 3.11 0.69
N LEU A 183 22.20 1.82 0.83
CA LEU A 183 20.85 1.27 0.95
C LEU A 183 20.07 1.73 2.19
N PHE A 184 20.73 2.29 3.22
CA PHE A 184 20.10 2.61 4.49
C PHE A 184 19.01 3.69 4.38
N ASP A 185 19.18 4.68 3.50
CA ASP A 185 18.17 5.72 3.30
C ASP A 185 16.87 5.11 2.74
N ILE A 186 16.99 4.20 1.77
CA ILE A 186 15.85 3.46 1.20
C ILE A 186 15.23 2.56 2.27
N ILE A 187 16.03 1.81 3.01
CA ILE A 187 15.51 0.93 4.06
C ILE A 187 14.71 1.74 5.08
N SER A 188 15.21 2.91 5.49
CA SER A 188 14.51 3.79 6.43
C SER A 188 13.17 4.29 5.87
N GLU A 189 13.14 4.70 4.60
CA GLU A 189 11.91 5.15 3.91
C GLU A 189 10.88 4.01 3.80
N LEU A 190 11.33 2.83 3.37
CA LEU A 190 10.50 1.64 3.23
C LEU A 190 9.93 1.21 4.58
N ARG A 191 10.72 1.29 5.65
CA ARG A 191 10.28 0.94 7.02
C ARG A 191 9.27 1.91 7.61
N ALA A 192 9.28 3.17 7.19
CA ALA A 192 8.25 4.14 7.59
C ALA A 192 6.89 3.83 6.94
N THR A 193 6.88 3.10 5.83
CA THR A 193 5.70 2.91 4.98
C THR A 193 5.17 1.47 5.02
N ILE A 194 6.05 0.48 5.20
CA ILE A 194 5.71 -0.94 5.16
C ILE A 194 5.75 -1.54 6.58
N PRO A 195 4.60 -1.98 7.13
CA PRO A 195 4.52 -2.50 8.49
C PRO A 195 5.09 -3.91 8.65
N ASP A 196 5.28 -4.67 7.57
CA ASP A 196 5.79 -6.04 7.63
C ASP A 196 7.22 -6.09 8.17
N ARG A 197 7.43 -6.93 9.18
CA ARG A 197 8.73 -7.12 9.82
C ARG A 197 9.77 -7.70 8.85
N ILE A 198 9.40 -8.67 8.02
CA ILE A 198 10.30 -9.26 7.01
C ILE A 198 10.14 -8.54 5.67
N LEU A 199 11.25 -8.03 5.11
CA LEU A 199 11.27 -7.43 3.77
C LEU A 199 12.34 -8.10 2.91
N TYR A 200 11.99 -8.46 1.68
CA TYR A 200 12.97 -8.76 0.64
C TYR A 200 13.01 -7.58 -0.33
N ILE A 201 14.17 -6.97 -0.47
CA ILE A 201 14.40 -5.81 -1.32
C ILE A 201 15.36 -6.23 -2.41
N SER A 202 15.02 -6.00 -3.67
CA SER A 202 15.91 -6.24 -4.79
C SER A 202 16.04 -4.99 -5.64
N GLY A 203 17.21 -4.73 -6.19
CA GLY A 203 17.44 -3.63 -7.11
C GLY A 203 18.24 -4.07 -8.34
N ILE A 204 17.96 -3.47 -9.49
CA ILE A 204 18.78 -3.62 -10.70
C ILE A 204 18.98 -2.27 -11.37
N THR A 205 20.19 -1.98 -11.84
CA THR A 205 20.46 -0.78 -12.65
C THR A 205 19.81 -0.90 -14.02
N SER A 206 19.51 0.22 -14.68
CA SER A 206 18.83 0.22 -15.98
C SER A 206 19.59 -0.48 -17.11
N ASP A 207 20.92 -0.54 -16.98
CA ASP A 207 21.83 -1.23 -17.91
C ASP A 207 22.10 -2.70 -17.49
N GLY A 208 21.57 -3.14 -16.35
CA GLY A 208 21.76 -4.48 -15.80
C GLY A 208 23.19 -4.77 -15.31
N SER A 209 24.07 -3.76 -15.26
CA SER A 209 25.48 -3.93 -14.85
C SER A 209 25.65 -4.20 -13.36
N SER A 210 24.71 -3.72 -12.53
CA SER A 210 24.70 -3.95 -11.09
C SER A 210 23.32 -4.34 -10.59
N SER A 211 23.28 -5.22 -9.59
CA SER A 211 22.05 -5.63 -8.93
C SER A 211 22.30 -6.01 -7.48
N PHE A 212 21.29 -5.86 -6.64
CA PHE A 212 21.38 -6.31 -5.26
C PHE A 212 20.11 -7.03 -4.83
N LYS A 213 20.25 -7.81 -3.76
CA LYS A 213 19.16 -8.41 -3.00
C LYS A 213 19.47 -8.24 -1.52
N VAL A 214 18.48 -7.90 -0.71
CA VAL A 214 18.61 -7.76 0.74
C VAL A 214 17.39 -8.40 1.38
N LEU A 215 17.62 -9.29 2.33
CA LEU A 215 16.58 -9.81 3.21
C LEU A 215 16.72 -9.16 4.59
N LEU A 216 15.64 -8.56 5.08
CA LEU A 216 15.60 -7.85 6.35
C LEU A 216 14.62 -8.51 7.31
N ASP A 217 14.96 -8.46 8.59
CA ASP A 217 14.07 -8.68 9.72
C ASP A 217 14.11 -7.44 10.64
N GLY A 218 13.05 -6.63 10.61
CA GLY A 218 13.06 -5.31 11.23
C GLY A 218 14.23 -4.46 10.70
N SER A 219 15.10 -3.98 11.59
CA SER A 219 16.31 -3.25 11.20
C SER A 219 17.52 -4.14 10.91
N ARG A 220 17.41 -5.46 11.10
CA ARG A 220 18.52 -6.41 10.93
C ARG A 220 18.58 -6.92 9.49
N ILE A 221 19.78 -6.95 8.91
CA ILE A 221 20.05 -7.66 7.66
C ILE A 221 20.23 -9.15 7.98
N LEU A 222 19.46 -10.01 7.31
CA LEU A 222 19.57 -11.48 7.39
C LEU A 222 20.45 -12.04 6.27
N ALA A 223 20.35 -11.46 5.08
CA ALA A 223 21.20 -11.81 3.94
C ALA A 223 21.30 -10.63 2.97
N ILE A 224 22.43 -10.52 2.28
CA ILE A 224 22.65 -9.54 1.22
C ILE A 224 23.44 -10.17 0.07
N GLU A 225 23.04 -9.87 -1.16
CA GLU A 225 23.78 -10.14 -2.39
C GLU A 225 23.98 -8.81 -3.11
N HIS A 226 25.20 -8.56 -3.57
CA HIS A 226 25.51 -7.46 -4.48
C HIS A 226 26.33 -7.99 -5.64
N ARG A 227 25.82 -7.77 -6.85
CA ARG A 227 26.47 -8.12 -8.10
C ARG A 227 26.85 -6.84 -8.82
N THR A 228 28.09 -6.77 -9.25
CA THR A 228 28.63 -5.72 -10.11
C THR A 228 29.34 -6.37 -11.30
N SER A 229 29.94 -5.55 -12.17
CA SER A 229 30.83 -6.04 -13.23
C SER A 229 32.10 -6.72 -12.72
N GLU A 230 32.48 -6.48 -11.46
CA GLU A 230 33.73 -6.99 -10.86
C GLU A 230 33.52 -8.34 -10.15
N GLY A 231 32.29 -8.67 -9.79
CA GLY A 231 31.97 -9.94 -9.13
C GLY A 231 30.60 -9.97 -8.45
N VAL A 232 30.39 -11.04 -7.69
CA VAL A 232 29.20 -11.23 -6.85
C VAL A 232 29.66 -11.43 -5.41
N GLU A 233 29.15 -10.60 -4.51
CA GLU A 233 29.32 -10.74 -3.08
C GLU A 233 28.00 -11.22 -2.48
N VAL A 234 28.05 -12.32 -1.72
CA VAL A 234 26.89 -12.88 -1.02
C VAL A 234 27.27 -13.10 0.43
N VAL A 235 26.43 -12.63 1.35
CA VAL A 235 26.58 -12.82 2.79
C VAL A 235 25.23 -13.23 3.37
N LYS A 236 25.21 -14.38 4.05
CA LYS A 236 24.15 -14.77 4.97
C LYS A 236 24.64 -14.47 6.39
N VAL A 237 23.84 -13.75 7.17
CA VAL A 237 24.26 -13.21 8.46
C VAL A 237 23.98 -14.21 9.58
N GLU A 238 25.01 -14.95 9.99
CA GLU A 238 24.92 -15.92 11.09
C GLU A 238 25.59 -15.41 12.37
N ASN A 239 26.56 -14.51 12.25
CA ASN A 239 27.31 -13.91 13.36
C ASN A 239 27.59 -12.40 13.16
N ASP A 240 28.29 -11.79 14.12
CA ASP A 240 28.61 -10.35 14.11
C ASP A 240 29.60 -9.94 13.00
N GLU A 241 30.49 -10.84 12.58
CA GLU A 241 31.43 -10.59 11.49
C GLU A 241 30.67 -10.51 10.16
N ASP A 242 29.75 -11.45 9.91
CA ASP A 242 28.86 -11.43 8.75
C ASP A 242 27.98 -10.18 8.75
N ALA A 243 27.50 -9.76 9.92
CA ALA A 243 26.68 -8.56 10.05
C ALA A 243 27.46 -7.31 9.66
N ARG A 244 28.72 -7.19 10.08
CA ARG A 244 29.60 -6.07 9.65
C ARG A 244 29.83 -6.10 8.15
N ARG A 245 30.16 -7.26 7.59
CA ARG A 245 30.37 -7.41 6.15
C ARG A 245 29.11 -7.08 5.34
N ALA A 246 27.94 -7.50 5.82
CA ALA A 246 26.67 -7.17 5.18
C ALA A 246 26.37 -5.66 5.22
N LEU A 247 26.71 -4.97 6.30
CA LEU A 247 26.59 -3.51 6.42
C LEU A 247 27.56 -2.78 5.48
N GLU A 248 28.79 -3.28 5.35
CA GLU A 248 29.78 -2.74 4.40
C GLU A 248 29.26 -2.84 2.97
N ILE A 249 28.75 -4.01 2.55
CA ILE A 249 28.12 -4.20 1.24
C ILE A 249 26.95 -3.23 1.04
N ALA A 250 26.03 -3.13 2.02
CA ALA A 250 24.87 -2.26 1.94
C ALA A 250 25.25 -0.77 1.82
N SER A 251 26.34 -0.35 2.47
CA SER A 251 26.87 1.02 2.39
C SER A 251 27.56 1.33 1.05
N GLY A 252 28.09 0.32 0.38
CA GLY A 252 28.78 0.42 -0.90
C GLY A 252 27.84 0.51 -2.10
N ILE A 253 26.59 0.08 -1.97
CA ILE A 253 25.59 0.12 -3.05
C ILE A 253 25.18 1.57 -3.31
N LYS A 254 25.48 2.08 -4.51
CA LYS A 254 25.22 3.47 -4.92
C LYS A 254 24.78 3.53 -6.38
N GLY A 255 23.98 4.55 -6.73
CA GLY A 255 23.50 4.77 -8.09
C GLY A 255 21.99 4.64 -8.25
N ALA A 256 21.50 4.63 -9.48
CA ALA A 256 20.07 4.55 -9.78
C ALA A 256 19.63 3.09 -10.01
N TYR A 257 18.71 2.61 -9.19
CA TYR A 257 18.21 1.23 -9.25
C TYR A 257 16.69 1.21 -9.41
N MET A 258 16.20 0.29 -10.24
CA MET A 258 14.82 -0.16 -10.17
C MET A 258 14.68 -1.09 -8.97
N VAL A 259 14.09 -0.58 -7.88
CA VAL A 259 13.96 -1.29 -6.61
C VAL A 259 12.57 -1.91 -6.51
N ASN A 260 12.52 -3.19 -6.15
CA ASN A 260 11.31 -3.95 -5.87
C ASN A 260 11.34 -4.46 -4.44
N VAL A 261 10.22 -4.36 -3.73
CA VAL A 261 10.07 -4.78 -2.34
C VAL A 261 8.98 -5.82 -2.24
N TRP A 262 9.31 -6.92 -1.58
CA TRP A 262 8.46 -8.09 -1.41
C TRP A 262 8.31 -8.40 0.07
N VAL A 263 7.08 -8.76 0.46
CA VAL A 263 6.76 -9.20 1.82
C VAL A 263 6.25 -10.63 1.80
N PRO A 264 6.68 -11.50 2.73
CA PRO A 264 6.14 -12.84 2.83
C PRO A 264 4.68 -12.79 3.28
N ILE A 265 3.81 -13.46 2.53
CA ILE A 265 2.38 -13.54 2.85
C ILE A 265 2.06 -14.71 3.80
N GLY A 266 3.03 -15.60 4.04
CA GLY A 266 2.83 -16.87 4.74
C GLY A 266 2.19 -17.91 3.82
N GLY A 267 2.59 -19.18 3.98
CA GLY A 267 2.07 -20.29 3.19
C GLY A 267 1.05 -21.12 3.97
N VAL A 268 0.13 -21.72 3.21
CA VAL A 268 -0.89 -22.72 3.57
C VAL A 268 -0.34 -23.82 4.49
#